data_AF-A0A933FJU4-F1
#
_entry.id   AF-A0A933FJU4-F1
#
_cell.length_a   1.000
_cell.length_b   1.000
_cell.length_c   1.000
_cell.angle_alpha   90.00
_cell.angle_beta   90.00
_cell.angle_gamma   90.00
#
_symmetry.space_group_name_H-M   'P 1'
#
loop_
_entity.id
_entity.type
_entity.pdbx_description
1 polymer ?
#
loop_
_entity_poly.entity_id
_entity_poly.type
_entity_poly.pdbx_seq_one_letter_code
_entity_poly.pdbx_strand_id
1 'polypeptide(L)'
;MGRLSSFDIQVIETLRRAGVIEDMNGNGLDLSRGVIVIRCPDGDQMLDRIEHDRRVAIEAGVTPRIHLITHHGGCMVVAPDSPLYPGRGIDEYVFQQIREAEALKEIHVVSAEIHVPCGKAASCGLTLVHQIVLQMAAKPRIKAVDPTNKVICRIHVDYPDGRKRTYFIGRQKWIEFWQNQGRKLWGHLFGAEHAPGARFDN
;
A
#
# COMPACT_ATOMS: atom_id res chain seq x y z
N MET A 1 -1.17 -13.96 -15.49
CA MET A 1 -1.49 -12.72 -14.74
C MET A 1 -2.87 -12.84 -14.13
N GLY A 2 -3.07 -12.32 -12.92
CA GLY A 2 -4.41 -12.22 -12.34
C GLY A 2 -5.25 -11.22 -13.14
N ARG A 3 -6.57 -11.42 -13.18
CA ARG A 3 -7.51 -10.41 -13.69
C ARG A 3 -8.17 -9.74 -12.49
N LEU A 4 -8.43 -8.44 -12.60
CA LEU A 4 -9.21 -7.72 -11.59
C LEU A 4 -10.60 -8.35 -11.51
N SER A 5 -11.00 -8.82 -10.33
CA SER A 5 -12.29 -9.50 -10.17
C SER A 5 -13.44 -8.50 -10.09
N SER A 6 -14.67 -8.96 -10.34
CA SER A 6 -15.87 -8.15 -10.11
C SER A 6 -15.98 -7.69 -8.65
N PHE A 7 -15.56 -8.53 -7.71
CA PHE A 7 -15.50 -8.19 -6.30
C PHE A 7 -14.51 -7.05 -6.04
N ASP A 8 -13.30 -7.09 -6.61
CA ASP A 8 -12.32 -6.01 -6.43
C ASP A 8 -12.84 -4.68 -7.00
N ILE A 9 -13.51 -4.71 -8.16
CA ILE A 9 -14.15 -3.53 -8.76
C ILE A 9 -15.21 -2.95 -7.81
N GLN A 10 -16.09 -3.80 -7.26
CA GLN A 10 -17.11 -3.37 -6.30
C GLN A 10 -16.50 -2.75 -5.04
N VAL A 11 -15.40 -3.32 -4.53
CA VAL A 11 -14.67 -2.76 -3.38
C VAL A 11 -14.11 -1.38 -3.73
N ILE A 12 -13.44 -1.23 -4.87
CA ILE A 12 -12.88 0.05 -5.32
C ILE A 12 -13.99 1.10 -5.45
N GLU A 13 -15.08 0.79 -6.15
CA GLU A 13 -16.21 1.71 -6.34
C GLU A 13 -16.87 2.10 -5.02
N THR A 14 -17.00 1.15 -4.09
CA THR A 14 -17.54 1.42 -2.75
C THR A 14 -16.66 2.37 -1.98
N LEU A 15 -15.34 2.13 -1.95
CA LEU A 15 -14.38 2.98 -1.24
C LEU A 15 -14.26 4.37 -1.88
N ARG A 16 -14.35 4.47 -3.21
CA ARG A 16 -14.38 5.75 -3.92
C ARG A 16 -15.63 6.56 -3.59
N ARG A 17 -16.81 5.95 -3.66
CA ARG A 17 -18.09 6.61 -3.30
C ARG A 17 -18.12 7.08 -1.86
N ALA A 18 -17.50 6.33 -0.95
CA ALA A 18 -17.36 6.69 0.45
C ALA A 18 -16.24 7.72 0.72
N GLY A 19 -15.48 8.15 -0.31
CA GLY A 19 -14.37 9.10 -0.15
C GLY A 19 -13.19 8.56 0.64
N VAL A 20 -13.07 7.23 0.78
CA VAL A 20 -11.98 6.56 1.51
C VAL A 20 -10.71 6.50 0.68
N ILE A 21 -10.87 6.31 -0.63
CA ILE A 21 -9.77 6.36 -1.60
C ILE A 21 -10.01 7.47 -2.61
N GLU A 22 -8.94 8.17 -2.96
CA GLU A 22 -8.95 9.36 -3.81
C GLU A 22 -7.89 9.23 -4.90
N ASP A 23 -8.12 9.86 -6.05
CA ASP A 23 -7.11 9.93 -7.10
C ASP A 23 -5.86 10.65 -6.56
N MET A 24 -4.69 10.05 -6.76
CA MET A 24 -3.45 10.61 -6.24
C MET A 24 -3.10 11.91 -6.94
N ASN A 25 -2.85 12.97 -6.18
CA ASN A 25 -2.25 14.23 -6.65
C ASN A 25 -0.83 14.41 -6.07
N GLY A 26 0.07 15.02 -6.83
CA GLY A 26 1.45 15.26 -6.37
C GLY A 26 1.57 16.32 -5.27
N ASN A 27 0.57 17.19 -5.15
CA ASN A 27 0.59 18.36 -4.27
C ASN A 27 0.51 18.04 -2.77
N GLY A 28 0.28 16.77 -2.40
CA GLY A 28 0.16 16.35 -0.99
C GLY A 28 1.46 15.82 -0.36
N LEU A 29 2.55 15.70 -1.10
CA LEU A 29 3.80 15.06 -0.65
C LEU A 29 4.98 16.02 -0.74
N ASP A 30 5.73 16.16 0.36
CA ASP A 30 7.04 16.79 0.32
C ASP A 30 8.04 15.76 -0.24
N LEU A 31 8.28 15.86 -1.54
CA LEU A 31 9.21 14.98 -2.25
C LEU A 31 10.59 15.62 -2.42
N SER A 32 10.88 16.74 -1.76
CA SER A 32 12.14 17.50 -1.91
C SER A 32 13.38 16.66 -1.62
N ARG A 33 13.26 15.70 -0.69
CA ARG A 33 14.34 14.77 -0.34
C ARG A 33 14.23 13.41 -1.03
N GLY A 34 13.14 13.14 -1.75
CA GLY A 34 12.86 11.87 -2.39
C GLY A 34 11.80 11.04 -1.67
N VAL A 35 11.65 9.78 -2.10
CA VAL A 35 10.67 8.84 -1.56
C VAL A 35 11.24 7.42 -1.53
N ILE A 36 11.04 6.72 -0.41
CA ILE A 36 11.25 5.27 -0.29
C ILE A 36 9.94 4.61 -0.69
N VAL A 37 9.96 3.72 -1.67
CA VAL A 37 8.77 3.05 -2.17
C VAL A 37 8.85 1.56 -1.92
N ILE A 38 7.89 1.03 -1.17
CA ILE A 38 7.76 -0.40 -0.88
C ILE A 38 6.66 -0.97 -1.78
N ARG A 39 7.03 -1.73 -2.81
CA ARG A 39 6.08 -2.22 -3.83
C ARG A 39 6.36 -3.65 -4.30
N CYS A 40 5.38 -4.23 -4.99
CA CYS A 40 5.54 -5.53 -5.64
C CYS A 40 6.44 -5.42 -6.89
N PRO A 41 7.36 -6.36 -7.15
CA PRO A 41 8.14 -6.44 -8.38
C PRO A 41 7.34 -7.07 -9.53
N ASP A 42 6.09 -6.65 -9.70
CA ASP A 42 5.29 -7.10 -10.84
C ASP A 42 5.87 -6.49 -12.13
N GLY A 43 6.52 -7.34 -12.94
CA GLY A 43 7.25 -6.92 -14.14
C GLY A 43 6.36 -6.22 -15.17
N ASP A 44 5.07 -6.55 -15.20
CA ASP A 44 4.11 -5.97 -16.14
C ASP A 44 3.65 -4.57 -15.70
N GLN A 45 3.86 -4.23 -14.43
CA GLN A 45 3.45 -2.95 -13.85
C GLN A 45 4.65 -2.04 -13.53
N MET A 46 5.83 -2.61 -13.25
CA MET A 46 6.95 -1.88 -12.66
C MET A 46 7.35 -0.61 -13.43
N LEU A 47 7.48 -0.69 -14.76
CA LEU A 47 7.90 0.46 -15.57
C LEU A 47 6.90 1.62 -15.50
N ASP A 48 5.60 1.32 -15.64
CA ASP A 48 4.52 2.32 -15.51
C ASP A 48 4.52 2.95 -14.11
N ARG A 49 4.77 2.14 -13.07
CA ARG A 49 4.82 2.60 -11.69
C ARG A 49 6.00 3.54 -11.40
N ILE A 50 7.19 3.21 -11.91
CA ILE A 50 8.37 4.06 -11.78
C ILE A 50 8.15 5.38 -12.53
N GLU A 51 7.60 5.32 -13.75
CA GLU A 51 7.30 6.52 -14.52
C GLU A 51 6.22 7.38 -13.86
N HIS A 52 5.22 6.76 -13.23
CA HIS A 52 4.23 7.47 -12.44
C HIS A 52 4.86 8.23 -11.27
N ASP A 53 5.75 7.61 -10.50
CA ASP A 53 6.45 8.30 -9.41
C ASP A 53 7.33 9.44 -9.92
N ARG A 54 8.02 9.22 -11.05
CA ARG A 54 8.84 10.24 -11.71
C ARG A 54 8.00 11.45 -12.09
N ARG A 55 6.83 11.22 -12.70
CA ARG A 55 5.88 12.27 -13.07
C ARG A 55 5.36 13.03 -11.85
N VAL A 56 4.97 12.32 -10.79
CA VAL A 56 4.49 12.93 -9.54
C VAL A 56 5.56 13.84 -8.91
N ALA A 57 6.83 13.44 -8.92
CA ALA A 57 7.92 14.28 -8.43
C ALA A 57 8.13 15.53 -9.29
N ILE A 58 8.07 15.40 -10.62
CA ILE A 58 8.18 16.53 -11.55
C ILE A 58 7.01 17.52 -11.38
N GLU A 59 5.78 17.01 -11.25
CA GLU A 59 4.58 17.83 -10.99
C GLU A 59 4.70 18.59 -9.65
N ALA A 60 5.37 18.00 -8.66
CA ALA A 60 5.69 18.64 -7.38
C ALA A 60 6.89 19.62 -7.46
N GLY A 61 7.49 19.81 -8.64
CA GLY A 61 8.59 20.75 -8.86
C GLY A 61 9.95 20.28 -8.33
N VAL A 62 10.15 18.98 -8.12
CA VAL A 62 11.39 18.42 -7.56
C VAL A 62 12.04 17.39 -8.48
N THR A 63 13.36 17.22 -8.35
CA THR A 63 14.09 16.16 -9.06
C THR A 63 13.69 14.79 -8.50
N PRO A 64 13.24 13.84 -9.34
CA PRO A 64 12.86 12.51 -8.89
C PRO A 64 14.01 11.79 -8.17
N ARG A 65 13.80 11.45 -6.89
CA ARG A 65 14.72 10.63 -6.07
C ARG A 65 13.94 9.46 -5.48
N ILE A 66 13.87 8.37 -6.23
CA ILE A 66 13.08 7.18 -5.86
C ILE A 66 14.02 6.11 -5.32
N HIS A 67 13.83 5.70 -4.07
CA HIS A 67 14.48 4.52 -3.49
C HIS A 67 13.48 3.37 -3.50
N LEU A 68 13.71 2.35 -4.34
CA LEU A 68 12.80 1.21 -4.46
C LEU A 68 13.19 0.07 -3.52
N ILE A 69 12.23 -0.40 -2.72
CA ILE A 69 12.29 -1.67 -1.97
C ILE A 69 11.21 -2.58 -2.54
N THR A 70 11.59 -3.73 -3.10
CA THR A 70 10.64 -4.57 -3.84
C THR A 70 10.57 -6.00 -3.32
N HIS A 71 9.36 -6.44 -2.96
CA HIS A 71 9.07 -7.83 -2.58
C HIS A 71 7.67 -8.21 -3.08
N HIS A 72 7.43 -9.48 -3.42
CA HIS A 72 6.09 -9.87 -3.89
C HIS A 72 5.02 -9.60 -2.82
N GLY A 73 3.96 -8.89 -3.20
CA GLY A 73 2.95 -8.37 -2.27
C GLY A 73 3.25 -6.99 -1.66
N GLY A 74 4.37 -6.37 -2.03
CA GLY A 74 4.70 -4.98 -1.69
C GLY A 74 4.75 -4.75 -0.19
N CYS A 75 4.16 -3.65 0.28
CA CYS A 75 4.24 -3.28 1.69
C CYS A 75 3.51 -4.25 2.63
N MET A 76 2.68 -5.16 2.12
CA MET A 76 1.99 -6.14 2.96
C MET A 76 2.96 -7.10 3.67
N VAL A 77 4.19 -7.26 3.16
CA VAL A 77 5.18 -8.18 3.76
C VAL A 77 5.61 -7.75 5.17
N VAL A 78 5.45 -6.47 5.53
CA VAL A 78 5.79 -5.97 6.87
C VAL A 78 4.59 -5.94 7.82
N ALA A 79 3.41 -6.43 7.43
CA ALA A 79 2.28 -6.55 8.36
C ALA A 79 2.55 -7.69 9.38
N PRO A 80 2.18 -7.54 10.68
CA PRO A 80 2.51 -8.50 11.76
C PRO A 80 2.18 -9.96 11.43
N ASP A 81 1.04 -10.20 10.77
CA ASP A 81 0.53 -11.54 10.46
C ASP A 81 0.41 -11.77 8.95
N SER A 82 1.34 -11.21 8.18
CA SER A 82 1.32 -11.33 6.72
C SER A 82 1.51 -12.79 6.31
N PRO A 83 0.57 -13.41 5.56
CA PRO A 83 0.72 -14.79 5.10
C PRO A 83 1.68 -14.92 3.91
N LEU A 84 2.25 -13.80 3.43
CA LEU A 84 3.07 -13.78 2.23
C LEU A 84 4.40 -14.50 2.42
N TYR A 85 5.02 -14.36 3.60
CA TYR A 85 6.35 -14.88 3.94
C TYR A 85 6.49 -15.22 5.43
N PRO A 86 5.68 -16.14 5.98
CA PRO A 86 5.71 -16.45 7.41
C PRO A 86 7.10 -16.96 7.83
N GLY A 87 7.66 -16.34 8.88
CA GLY A 87 8.93 -16.76 9.49
C GLY A 87 10.18 -16.60 8.64
N ARG A 88 10.16 -15.74 7.60
CA ARG A 88 11.30 -15.57 6.67
C ARG A 88 12.15 -14.33 6.94
N GLY A 89 11.82 -13.50 7.94
CA GLY A 89 12.56 -12.27 8.27
C GLY A 89 12.52 -11.19 7.18
N ILE A 90 11.57 -11.28 6.24
CA ILE A 90 11.44 -10.30 5.14
C ILE A 90 11.10 -8.91 5.68
N ASP A 91 10.32 -8.85 6.75
CA ASP A 91 9.95 -7.58 7.37
C ASP A 91 11.15 -6.87 8.00
N GLU A 92 11.98 -7.60 8.75
CA GLU A 92 13.23 -7.08 9.32
C GLU A 92 14.17 -6.55 8.24
N TYR A 93 14.31 -7.28 7.13
CA TYR A 93 15.11 -6.83 5.99
C TYR A 93 14.56 -5.53 5.37
N VAL A 94 13.24 -5.43 5.18
CA VAL A 94 12.60 -4.19 4.68
C VAL A 94 12.83 -3.02 5.65
N PHE A 95 12.70 -3.24 6.96
CA PHE A 95 12.98 -2.18 7.95
C PHE A 95 14.43 -1.75 7.92
N GLN A 96 15.37 -2.68 7.75
CA GLN A 96 16.78 -2.35 7.59
C GLN A 96 17.03 -1.48 6.35
N GLN A 97 16.41 -1.80 5.21
CA GLN A 97 16.52 -1.01 3.99
C GLN A 97 15.94 0.40 4.15
N ILE A 98 14.85 0.57 4.91
CA ILE A 98 14.30 1.88 5.25
C ILE A 98 15.33 2.71 6.05
N ARG A 99 15.89 2.15 7.12
CA ARG A 99 16.92 2.83 7.94
C ARG A 99 18.14 3.24 7.12
N GLU A 100 18.60 2.36 6.23
CA GLU A 100 19.73 2.65 5.35
C GLU A 100 19.40 3.77 4.36
N ALA A 101 18.20 3.78 3.79
CA ALA A 101 17.75 4.83 2.90
C ALA A 101 17.65 6.19 3.61
N GLU A 102 17.17 6.22 4.86
CA GLU A 102 17.15 7.41 5.70
C GLU A 102 18.57 7.90 5.99
N ALA A 103 19.43 7.03 6.52
CA ALA A 103 20.78 7.40 6.94
C ALA A 103 21.68 7.83 5.78
N LEU A 104 21.58 7.17 4.62
CA LEU A 104 22.46 7.42 3.48
C LEU A 104 21.92 8.45 2.50
N LYS A 105 20.59 8.63 2.43
CA LYS A 105 19.94 9.45 1.39
C LYS A 105 19.05 10.56 1.95
N GLU A 106 18.83 10.58 3.26
CA GLU A 106 18.00 11.55 3.98
C GLU A 106 16.54 11.57 3.50
N ILE A 107 16.02 10.40 3.09
CA ILE A 107 14.64 10.25 2.60
C ILE A 107 13.72 9.85 3.76
N HIS A 108 12.76 10.71 4.12
CA HIS A 108 11.81 10.47 5.24
C HIS A 108 10.36 10.26 4.79
N VAL A 109 10.11 10.22 3.48
CA VAL A 109 8.80 9.89 2.93
C VAL A 109 8.81 8.43 2.49
N VAL A 110 7.91 7.64 3.07
CA VAL A 110 7.74 6.22 2.72
C VAL A 110 6.39 6.02 2.05
N SER A 111 6.40 5.49 0.85
CA SER A 111 5.22 5.04 0.13
C SER A 111 5.03 3.53 0.26
N ALA A 112 4.03 3.15 1.03
CA ALA A 112 3.62 1.77 1.23
C ALA A 112 2.58 1.39 0.17
N GLU A 113 2.90 0.51 -0.77
CA GLU A 113 2.05 0.23 -1.92
C GLU A 113 1.55 -1.20 -2.00
N ILE A 114 0.30 -1.31 -2.43
CA ILE A 114 -0.30 -2.54 -2.98
C ILE A 114 -0.73 -2.29 -4.42
N HIS A 115 -0.93 -3.36 -5.17
CA HIS A 115 -1.53 -3.29 -6.50
C HIS A 115 -2.58 -4.40 -6.67
N VAL A 116 -3.58 -4.15 -7.51
CA VAL A 116 -4.56 -5.16 -7.90
C VAL A 116 -4.77 -5.17 -9.41
N PRO A 117 -4.83 -6.36 -10.04
CA PRO A 117 -4.63 -7.68 -9.42
C PRO A 117 -3.15 -7.93 -9.03
N CYS A 118 -2.91 -8.74 -7.98
CA CYS A 118 -1.56 -9.14 -7.55
C CYS A 118 -1.43 -10.66 -7.50
N GLY A 119 -0.48 -11.22 -8.26
CA GLY A 119 -0.29 -12.67 -8.36
C GLY A 119 0.09 -13.33 -7.03
N LYS A 120 0.96 -12.68 -6.25
CA LYS A 120 1.35 -13.21 -4.93
C LYS A 120 0.21 -13.14 -3.91
N ALA A 121 -0.55 -12.04 -3.89
CA ALA A 121 -1.74 -11.93 -3.04
C ALA A 121 -2.75 -13.04 -3.38
N ALA A 122 -3.03 -13.24 -4.68
CA ALA A 122 -3.91 -14.29 -5.15
C ALA A 122 -3.43 -15.70 -4.76
N SER A 123 -2.12 -15.98 -4.86
CA SER A 123 -1.56 -17.28 -4.43
C SER A 123 -1.73 -17.58 -2.93
N CYS A 124 -1.99 -16.54 -2.13
CA CYS A 124 -2.26 -16.64 -0.69
C CYS A 124 -3.77 -16.48 -0.37
N GLY A 125 -4.65 -16.50 -1.37
CA GLY A 125 -6.10 -16.34 -1.17
C GLY A 125 -6.53 -14.93 -0.73
N LEU A 126 -5.70 -13.91 -0.92
CA LEU A 126 -5.98 -12.56 -0.43
C LEU A 126 -6.82 -11.75 -1.42
N THR A 127 -8.04 -11.41 -1.01
CA THR A 127 -8.90 -10.42 -1.70
C THR A 127 -8.33 -8.99 -1.55
N LEU A 128 -8.80 -8.02 -2.34
CA LEU A 128 -8.40 -6.61 -2.17
C LEU A 128 -8.65 -6.09 -0.74
N VAL A 129 -9.74 -6.50 -0.08
CA VAL A 129 -10.03 -6.07 1.30
C VAL A 129 -8.95 -6.58 2.27
N HIS A 130 -8.51 -7.84 2.12
CA HIS A 130 -7.37 -8.36 2.89
C HIS A 130 -6.10 -7.55 2.66
N GLN A 131 -5.83 -7.21 1.40
CA GLN A 131 -4.64 -6.45 1.03
C GLN A 131 -4.63 -5.05 1.66
N ILE A 132 -5.78 -4.36 1.65
CA ILE A 132 -5.92 -3.05 2.32
C ILE A 132 -5.72 -3.19 3.83
N VAL A 133 -6.31 -4.20 4.48
CA VAL A 133 -6.11 -4.43 5.92
C VAL A 133 -4.64 -4.67 6.25
N LEU A 134 -3.94 -5.48 5.45
CA LEU A 134 -2.50 -5.72 5.63
C LEU A 134 -1.68 -4.44 5.38
N GLN A 135 -2.01 -3.66 4.35
CA GLN A 135 -1.35 -2.37 4.10
C GLN A 135 -1.54 -1.39 5.28
N MET A 136 -2.74 -1.34 5.87
CA MET A 136 -3.03 -0.49 7.02
C MET A 136 -2.32 -0.97 8.29
N ALA A 137 -2.15 -2.29 8.45
CA ALA A 137 -1.38 -2.88 9.55
C ALA A 137 0.15 -2.73 9.36
N ALA A 138 0.63 -2.66 8.11
CA ALA A 138 2.02 -2.38 7.77
C ALA A 138 2.42 -0.94 8.15
N LYS A 139 1.52 0.03 7.95
CA LYS A 139 1.79 1.45 8.19
C LYS A 139 2.38 1.78 9.58
N PRO A 140 1.78 1.37 10.73
CA PRO A 140 2.36 1.66 12.04
C PRO A 140 3.73 1.01 12.24
N ARG A 141 3.98 -0.20 11.70
CA ARG A 141 5.30 -0.84 11.79
C ARG A 141 6.35 -0.10 10.98
N ILE A 142 6.00 0.42 9.80
CA ILE A 142 6.89 1.30 9.03
C ILE A 142 7.18 2.59 9.82
N LYS A 143 6.17 3.20 10.44
CA LYS A 143 6.36 4.38 11.31
C LYS A 143 7.18 4.08 12.56
N ALA A 144 7.21 2.84 13.04
CA ALA A 144 8.02 2.45 14.19
C ALA A 144 9.52 2.36 13.86
N VAL A 145 9.91 2.34 12.57
CA VAL A 145 11.31 2.45 12.16
C VAL A 145 11.86 3.85 12.50
N ASP A 146 11.11 4.89 12.13
CA ASP A 146 11.34 6.28 12.52
C ASP A 146 9.98 7.01 12.59
N PRO A 147 9.55 7.47 13.80
CA PRO A 147 8.27 8.16 13.97
C PRO A 147 8.14 9.48 13.19
N THR A 148 9.26 10.09 12.79
CA THR A 148 9.30 11.32 11.98
C THR A 148 8.92 11.07 10.53
N ASN A 149 8.94 9.81 10.08
CA ASN A 149 8.56 9.46 8.73
C ASN A 149 7.11 9.81 8.39
N LYS A 150 6.95 10.37 7.20
CA LYS A 150 5.64 10.48 6.55
C LYS A 150 5.37 9.22 5.75
N VAL A 151 4.46 8.37 6.26
CA VAL A 151 4.04 7.15 5.58
C VAL A 151 2.71 7.35 4.85
N ILE A 152 2.72 7.15 3.53
CA ILE A 152 1.54 7.19 2.68
C ILE A 152 1.19 5.79 2.17
N CYS A 153 -0.09 5.53 1.99
CA CYS A 153 -0.58 4.26 1.48
C CYS A 153 -1.19 4.48 0.09
N ARG A 154 -0.77 3.66 -0.88
CA ARG A 154 -1.23 3.74 -2.26
C ARG A 154 -1.76 2.41 -2.76
N ILE A 155 -2.80 2.47 -3.57
CA ILE A 155 -3.39 1.30 -4.25
C ILE A 155 -3.27 1.56 -5.75
N HIS A 156 -2.47 0.76 -6.43
CA HIS A 156 -2.48 0.73 -7.89
C HIS A 156 -3.55 -0.23 -8.40
N VAL A 157 -4.30 0.18 -9.40
CA VAL A 157 -5.34 -0.64 -10.03
C VAL A 157 -5.06 -0.69 -11.52
N ASP A 158 -4.88 -1.91 -12.02
CA ASP A 158 -4.84 -2.23 -13.45
C ASP A 158 -6.21 -2.77 -13.88
N TYR A 159 -6.95 -1.96 -14.65
CA TYR A 159 -8.30 -2.28 -15.07
C TYR A 159 -8.30 -3.14 -16.34
N PRO A 160 -9.33 -3.99 -16.55
CA PRO A 160 -9.43 -4.84 -17.75
C PRO A 160 -9.47 -4.09 -19.08
N ASP A 161 -9.85 -2.80 -19.08
CA ASP A 161 -9.88 -1.91 -20.25
C ASP A 161 -8.51 -1.29 -20.57
N GLY A 162 -7.44 -1.70 -19.87
CA GLY A 162 -6.09 -1.16 -20.01
C GLY A 162 -5.86 0.15 -19.26
N ARG A 163 -6.88 0.70 -18.59
CA ARG A 163 -6.74 1.89 -17.75
C ARG A 163 -5.95 1.53 -16.49
N LYS A 164 -4.98 2.36 -16.17
CA LYS A 164 -4.24 2.27 -14.90
C LYS A 164 -4.54 3.48 -14.02
N ARG A 165 -4.74 3.24 -12.72
CA ARG A 165 -4.99 4.31 -11.73
C ARG A 165 -4.22 4.03 -10.44
N THR A 166 -3.82 5.10 -9.76
CA THR A 166 -3.22 5.04 -8.43
C THR A 166 -4.08 5.85 -7.49
N TYR A 167 -4.57 5.21 -6.45
CA TYR A 167 -5.36 5.84 -5.42
C TYR A 167 -4.52 6.06 -4.16
N PHE A 168 -4.71 7.20 -3.52
CA PHE A 168 -4.33 7.41 -2.13
C PHE A 168 -5.41 6.82 -1.22
N ILE A 169 -5.00 6.19 -0.12
CA ILE A 169 -5.91 5.73 0.93
C ILE A 169 -5.50 6.33 2.28
N GLY A 170 -6.40 7.11 2.87
CA GLY A 170 -6.18 7.73 4.18
C GLY A 170 -6.48 6.74 5.31
N ARG A 171 -5.53 6.55 6.24
CA ARG A 171 -5.71 5.64 7.40
C ARG A 171 -6.97 5.98 8.21
N GLN A 172 -7.16 7.25 8.53
CA GLN A 172 -8.28 7.69 9.36
C GLN A 172 -9.62 7.43 8.66
N LYS A 173 -9.74 7.82 7.39
CA LYS A 173 -10.92 7.55 6.56
C LYS A 173 -11.21 6.05 6.44
N TRP A 174 -10.17 5.23 6.27
CA TRP A 174 -10.31 3.78 6.25
C TRP A 174 -10.85 3.23 7.59
N ILE A 175 -10.30 3.67 8.72
CA ILE A 175 -10.73 3.21 10.06
C ILE A 175 -12.19 3.59 10.30
N GLU A 176 -12.57 4.84 10.05
CA GLU A 176 -13.94 5.33 10.20
C GLU A 176 -14.90 4.54 9.30
N PHE A 177 -14.55 4.37 8.03
CA PHE A 177 -15.35 3.55 7.12
C PHE A 177 -15.47 2.11 7.61
N TRP A 178 -14.37 1.50 8.06
CA TRP A 178 -14.34 0.13 8.53
C TRP A 178 -15.27 -0.07 9.74
N GLN A 179 -15.19 0.82 10.73
CA GLN A 179 -16.02 0.79 11.93
C GLN A 179 -17.51 0.97 11.61
N ASN A 180 -17.85 1.89 10.71
CA ASN A 180 -19.25 2.25 10.43
C ASN A 180 -19.94 1.32 9.42
N GLN A 181 -19.22 0.85 8.40
CA GLN A 181 -19.80 0.14 7.26
C GLN A 181 -18.99 -1.10 6.86
N GLY A 182 -17.66 -0.98 6.76
CA GLY A 182 -16.78 -2.02 6.23
C GLY A 182 -16.90 -3.35 6.97
N ARG A 183 -17.04 -3.35 8.30
CA ARG A 183 -17.27 -4.57 9.09
C ARG A 183 -18.56 -5.31 8.69
N LYS A 184 -19.65 -4.59 8.42
CA LYS A 184 -20.92 -5.22 8.01
C LYS A 184 -20.80 -5.81 6.61
N LEU A 185 -20.12 -5.09 5.71
CA LEU A 185 -19.96 -5.50 4.32
C LEU A 185 -19.00 -6.68 4.16
N TRP A 186 -17.86 -6.63 4.84
CA TRP A 186 -16.71 -7.51 4.54
C TRP A 186 -16.11 -8.15 5.79
N GLY A 187 -16.68 -7.94 6.98
CA GLY A 187 -16.19 -8.55 8.21
C GLY A 187 -16.21 -10.08 8.15
N HIS A 188 -17.16 -10.67 7.43
CA HIS A 188 -17.25 -12.11 7.20
C HIS A 188 -16.07 -12.70 6.42
N LEU A 189 -15.27 -11.88 5.73
CA LEU A 189 -14.05 -12.33 5.06
C LEU A 189 -12.94 -12.65 6.06
N PHE A 190 -13.03 -12.12 7.28
CA PHE A 190 -12.07 -12.30 8.34
C PHE A 190 -12.64 -13.31 9.32
N GLY A 191 -11.87 -14.35 9.66
CA GLY A 191 -12.20 -15.21 10.79
C GLY A 191 -12.36 -14.38 12.07
N ALA A 192 -13.06 -14.92 13.08
CA ALA A 192 -13.32 -14.23 14.35
C ALA A 192 -12.04 -13.65 15.00
N GLU A 193 -10.90 -14.29 14.77
CA GLU A 193 -9.58 -13.92 15.33
C GLU A 193 -8.80 -12.89 14.50
N HIS A 194 -9.29 -12.51 13.32
CA HIS A 194 -8.58 -11.61 12.39
C HIS A 194 -9.37 -10.34 12.07
N ALA A 195 -10.40 -10.04 12.85
CA ALA A 195 -11.18 -8.82 12.72
C ALA A 195 -10.26 -7.59 12.84
N PRO A 196 -10.21 -6.69 11.84
CA PRO A 196 -9.27 -5.57 11.83
C PRO A 196 -9.41 -4.60 13.01
N GLY A 197 -10.53 -4.65 13.74
CA GLY A 197 -10.72 -3.90 14.99
C GLY A 197 -9.62 -4.15 16.01
N ALA A 198 -9.24 -5.40 16.23
CA ALA A 198 -8.15 -5.74 17.15
C ALA A 198 -6.76 -5.23 16.68
N ARG A 199 -6.63 -4.84 15.40
CA ARG A 199 -5.37 -4.40 14.78
C ARG A 199 -5.24 -2.87 14.64
N PHE A 200 -6.30 -2.11 14.91
CA PHE A 200 -6.29 -0.65 14.74
C PHE A 200 -6.30 0.14 16.06
N ASP A 201 -6.48 -0.54 17.19
CA ASP A 201 -6.65 0.04 18.52
C ASP A 201 -5.31 0.21 19.30
N ASN A 202 -4.16 -0.10 18.68
CA ASN A 202 -2.81 0.15 19.21
C ASN A 202 -2.03 1.15 18.35
#